data_AF-A0A848LY85-F1
#
_entry.id   AF-A0A848LY85-F1
#
_cell.length_a   1.000
_cell.length_b   1.000
_cell.length_c   1.000
_cell.angle_alpha   90.00
_cell.angle_beta   90.00
_cell.angle_gamma   90.00
#
_symmetry.space_group_name_H-M   'P 1'
#
loop_
_entity.id
_entity.type
_entity.pdbx_description
1 polymer ?
#
loop_
_entity_poly.entity_id
_entity_poly.type
_entity_poly.pdbx_seq_one_letter_code
_entity_poly.pdbx_strand_id
1 'polypeptide(L)'
;MALLAGVALVGCGVEPETGSVEPENENQEIVSNLIAAGFPVEDIMEADGVIYVGRDAHVTLAASRELLQAPGKGAEQYRTTNLVGTGVTKICVNPTADFNSYSLLSQGLDLAIANYNERGLRITFARGPTTGCTANITAQTMTGTGGSAGFPSGGLPYGIINIGTGLQSYSADVNEHVITHELGHAIGFRHTDYYNRSISCGSGGDEGQAGVGAIHIPGTPETATVGGSIMNSCFRATETGEWTSSDITALNYLYPTGGGGTACSSYNFTSYRGQNGTQISCGCPAVSGGTVWGTDMYTDDSNVCAAAVHAGVIPASGGNVTVTIQPGQNSYTGTTRNGITTYSYGAWAGSFSFAGRPTPPSCSTYNFTSYRGQNGTRIPCSCSAVSGGSVWGTDLYTDDSNVCVAAVHAGAIPASGGSLVVTIQPGQSSYTASTRNGITTSSWGSWPGSFSIGAW
;
A
#
# COMPACT_ATOMS: atom_id res chain seq x y z
N MET A 1 -49.99 -24.95 71.04
CA MET A 1 -49.15 -23.92 71.69
C MET A 1 -47.87 -23.79 70.89
N ALA A 2 -47.54 -22.54 70.51
CA ALA A 2 -46.29 -22.04 69.93
C ALA A 2 -45.88 -22.47 68.50
N LEU A 3 -46.05 -21.52 67.56
CA LEU A 3 -45.24 -21.32 66.35
C LEU A 3 -43.74 -21.16 66.71
N LEU A 4 -42.85 -21.51 65.79
CA LEU A 4 -41.61 -20.76 65.54
C LEU A 4 -41.12 -20.99 64.09
N ALA A 5 -40.99 -19.87 63.37
CA ALA A 5 -40.41 -19.74 62.04
C ALA A 5 -38.87 -19.69 62.11
N GLY A 6 -38.19 -20.11 61.03
CA GLY A 6 -36.72 -20.10 60.94
C GLY A 6 -36.22 -19.99 59.51
N VAL A 7 -36.20 -18.75 59.02
CA VAL A 7 -35.30 -18.09 58.04
C VAL A 7 -34.37 -18.97 57.18
N ALA A 8 -34.52 -18.87 55.85
CA ALA A 8 -33.49 -19.23 54.87
C ALA A 8 -32.45 -18.10 54.77
N LEU A 9 -31.17 -18.44 54.95
CA LEU A 9 -30.02 -17.57 54.68
C LEU A 9 -29.16 -18.21 53.60
N VAL A 10 -29.00 -17.46 52.52
CA VAL A 10 -28.07 -17.68 51.40
C VAL A 10 -26.63 -17.61 51.91
N GLY A 11 -25.78 -18.54 51.49
CA GLY A 11 -24.34 -18.50 51.78
C GLY A 11 -23.56 -19.27 50.72
N CYS A 12 -22.82 -18.52 49.90
CA CYS A 12 -21.96 -19.01 48.82
C CYS A 12 -20.79 -19.85 49.35
N GLY A 13 -20.50 -20.94 48.64
CA GLY A 13 -19.26 -21.70 48.78
C GLY A 13 -19.00 -22.47 47.48
N VAL A 14 -18.41 -21.78 46.50
CA VAL A 14 -17.83 -22.42 45.31
C VAL A 14 -16.39 -22.77 45.66
N GLU A 15 -16.10 -24.08 45.67
CA GLU A 15 -14.75 -24.62 45.65
C GLU A 15 -14.10 -24.30 44.28
N PRO A 16 -12.77 -24.11 44.21
CA PRO A 16 -12.11 -23.72 42.98
C PRO A 16 -11.97 -24.95 42.09
N GLU A 17 -12.89 -25.10 41.15
CA GLU A 17 -12.60 -25.90 39.97
C GLU A 17 -11.51 -25.19 39.17
N THR A 18 -10.41 -25.90 38.96
CA THR A 18 -9.36 -25.54 38.02
C THR A 18 -9.99 -25.46 36.63
N GLY A 19 -10.35 -24.25 36.21
CA GLY A 19 -11.04 -23.99 34.95
C GLY A 19 -10.22 -24.45 33.75
N SER A 20 -10.65 -25.56 33.14
CA SER A 20 -10.56 -25.74 31.70
C SER A 20 -11.51 -24.73 31.07
N VAL A 21 -10.97 -23.74 30.35
CA VAL A 21 -11.79 -22.88 29.51
C VAL A 21 -12.39 -23.76 28.41
N GLU A 22 -13.72 -23.89 28.42
CA GLU A 22 -14.48 -24.66 27.43
C GLU A 22 -14.30 -24.04 26.02
N PRO A 23 -13.90 -24.82 24.98
CA PRO A 23 -13.66 -24.34 23.61
C PRO A 23 -14.87 -23.61 22.98
N GLU A 24 -16.08 -23.98 23.41
CA GLU A 24 -17.34 -23.39 22.91
C GLU A 24 -17.46 -21.90 23.21
N ASN A 25 -16.89 -21.43 24.34
CA ASN A 25 -16.97 -20.01 24.73
C ASN A 25 -15.95 -19.17 23.95
N GLU A 26 -14.75 -19.71 23.68
CA GLU A 26 -13.73 -19.02 22.87
C GLU A 26 -14.16 -18.88 21.40
N ASN A 27 -14.72 -19.93 20.80
CA ASN A 27 -15.23 -19.89 19.43
C ASN A 27 -16.36 -18.88 19.27
N GLN A 28 -17.27 -18.78 20.24
CA GLN A 28 -18.33 -17.76 20.25
C GLN A 28 -17.75 -16.34 20.30
N GLU A 29 -16.70 -16.12 21.09
CA GLU A 29 -16.02 -14.82 21.13
C GLU A 29 -15.31 -14.50 19.81
N ILE A 30 -14.63 -15.47 19.20
CA ILE A 30 -13.98 -15.31 17.88
C ILE A 30 -15.00 -14.93 16.82
N VAL A 31 -16.12 -15.65 16.73
CA VAL A 31 -17.21 -15.37 15.79
C VAL A 31 -17.78 -13.97 16.02
N SER A 32 -18.02 -13.59 17.28
CA SER A 32 -18.51 -12.25 17.65
C SER A 32 -17.53 -11.15 17.23
N ASN A 33 -16.24 -11.35 17.50
CA ASN A 33 -15.18 -10.41 17.15
C ASN A 33 -15.03 -10.27 15.63
N LEU A 34 -15.18 -11.36 14.87
CA LEU A 34 -15.15 -11.35 13.41
C LEU A 34 -16.37 -10.61 12.81
N ILE A 35 -17.57 -10.86 13.32
CA ILE A 35 -18.76 -10.11 12.88
C ILE A 35 -18.57 -8.61 13.17
N ALA A 36 -18.07 -8.26 14.35
CA ALA A 36 -17.77 -6.87 14.71
C ALA A 36 -16.62 -6.28 13.87
N ALA A 37 -15.68 -7.11 13.42
CA ALA A 37 -14.61 -6.76 12.49
C ALA A 37 -15.05 -6.77 11.02
N GLY A 38 -16.37 -6.88 10.74
CA GLY A 38 -16.94 -6.70 9.40
C GLY A 38 -16.96 -7.96 8.53
N PHE A 39 -16.65 -9.13 9.08
CA PHE A 39 -16.74 -10.41 8.35
C PHE A 39 -18.20 -10.89 8.28
N PRO A 40 -18.66 -11.43 7.15
CA PRO A 40 -20.02 -11.90 6.97
C PRO A 40 -20.16 -13.31 7.55
N VAL A 41 -21.31 -13.62 8.13
CA VAL A 41 -21.52 -14.88 8.86
C VAL A 41 -21.34 -16.09 7.94
N GLU A 42 -21.72 -15.96 6.67
CA GLU A 42 -21.59 -16.99 5.64
C GLU A 42 -20.15 -17.34 5.25
N ASP A 43 -19.17 -16.50 5.59
CA ASP A 43 -17.75 -16.76 5.33
C ASP A 43 -16.98 -17.17 6.60
N ILE A 44 -17.61 -17.08 7.77
CA ILE A 44 -17.08 -17.62 9.03
C ILE A 44 -17.52 -19.08 9.13
N MET A 45 -16.54 -19.99 9.18
CA MET A 45 -16.82 -21.43 9.29
C MET A 45 -16.07 -22.07 10.45
N GLU A 46 -16.72 -23.01 11.11
CA GLU A 46 -16.08 -23.89 12.07
C GLU A 46 -15.73 -25.21 11.39
N ALA A 47 -14.46 -25.58 11.46
CA ALA A 47 -13.97 -26.87 11.01
C ALA A 47 -13.00 -27.43 12.05
N ASP A 48 -13.20 -28.69 12.45
CA ASP A 48 -12.40 -29.38 13.47
C ASP A 48 -12.27 -28.60 14.80
N GLY A 49 -13.33 -27.86 15.18
CA GLY A 49 -13.41 -27.11 16.44
C GLY A 49 -12.67 -25.78 16.45
N VAL A 50 -12.19 -25.29 15.30
CA VAL A 50 -11.55 -23.97 15.16
C VAL A 50 -12.21 -23.13 14.05
N ILE A 51 -12.06 -21.81 14.14
CA ILE A 51 -12.78 -20.85 13.28
C ILE A 51 -11.92 -20.38 12.11
N TYR A 52 -12.40 -20.58 10.89
CA TYR A 52 -11.81 -20.09 9.65
C TYR A 52 -12.65 -18.97 9.04
N VAL A 53 -11.97 -18.16 8.24
CA VAL A 53 -12.54 -17.16 7.35
C VAL A 53 -11.95 -17.36 5.96
N GLY A 54 -12.70 -17.09 4.89
CA GLY A 54 -12.23 -17.29 3.51
C GLY A 54 -12.02 -18.77 3.15
N ARG A 55 -12.37 -19.69 4.06
CA ARG A 55 -12.11 -21.15 4.06
C ARG A 55 -10.68 -21.60 4.34
N ASP A 56 -9.72 -20.69 4.38
CA ASP A 56 -8.29 -21.00 4.48
C ASP A 56 -7.57 -20.18 5.54
N ALA A 57 -8.16 -19.12 6.10
CA ALA A 57 -7.55 -18.33 7.15
C ALA A 57 -8.15 -18.65 8.53
N HIS A 58 -7.44 -19.45 9.34
CA HIS A 58 -7.77 -19.67 10.75
C HIS A 58 -7.56 -18.38 11.57
N VAL A 59 -8.52 -18.09 12.45
CA VAL A 59 -8.51 -16.92 13.34
C VAL A 59 -8.41 -17.37 14.78
N THR A 60 -7.30 -17.03 15.44
CA THR A 60 -7.13 -17.26 16.88
C THR A 60 -7.90 -16.23 17.70
N LEU A 61 -8.22 -16.54 18.96
CA LEU A 61 -8.85 -15.59 19.88
C LEU A 61 -8.06 -14.28 20.01
N ALA A 62 -6.73 -14.37 20.10
CA ALA A 62 -5.85 -13.20 20.14
C ALA A 62 -5.95 -12.36 18.85
N ALA A 63 -5.88 -13.00 17.68
CA ALA A 63 -6.02 -12.31 16.40
C ALA A 63 -7.39 -11.63 16.27
N SER A 64 -8.47 -12.32 16.69
CA SER A 64 -9.84 -11.79 16.67
C SER A 64 -10.01 -10.53 17.52
N ARG A 65 -9.36 -10.47 18.69
CA ARG A 65 -9.40 -9.29 19.58
C ARG A 65 -8.60 -8.12 19.02
N GLU A 66 -7.48 -8.38 18.35
CA GLU A 66 -6.66 -7.35 17.69
C GLU A 66 -7.34 -6.77 16.43
N LEU A 67 -8.18 -7.56 15.73
CA LEU A 67 -8.97 -7.13 14.57
C LEU A 67 -9.98 -6.00 14.88
N LEU A 68 -10.36 -5.81 16.16
CA LEU A 68 -11.35 -4.80 16.59
C LEU A 68 -10.81 -3.37 16.65
N GLN A 69 -9.51 -3.14 16.43
CA GLN A 69 -8.89 -1.81 16.51
C GLN A 69 -8.95 -1.07 15.16
N ALA A 70 -9.94 -0.17 14.98
CA ALA A 70 -10.08 0.63 13.76
C ALA A 70 -9.13 1.84 13.72
N PRO A 71 -8.66 2.24 12.51
CA PRO A 71 -9.32 3.39 11.88
C PRO A 71 -9.49 3.29 10.35
N GLY A 72 -10.60 3.88 9.87
CA GLY A 72 -10.57 4.80 8.72
C GLY A 72 -10.88 4.22 7.32
N LYS A 73 -11.88 4.82 6.67
CA LYS A 73 -12.40 4.54 5.32
C LYS A 73 -11.34 4.54 4.20
N GLY A 74 -11.45 3.55 3.29
CA GLY A 74 -11.19 3.70 1.84
C GLY A 74 -10.03 2.92 1.19
N ALA A 75 -10.38 1.81 0.48
CA ALA A 75 -10.05 1.44 -0.93
C ALA A 75 -8.76 0.66 -1.39
N GLU A 76 -8.66 -0.71 -1.24
CA GLU A 76 -8.20 -1.78 -2.21
C GLU A 76 -6.80 -2.53 -2.32
N GLN A 77 -6.80 -3.88 -2.21
CA GLN A 77 -5.81 -4.86 -1.68
C GLN A 77 -5.76 -4.87 -0.17
N TYR A 78 -6.00 -6.03 0.43
CA TYR A 78 -6.48 -6.08 1.79
C TYR A 78 -5.48 -6.77 2.72
N ARG A 79 -5.07 -6.07 3.76
CA ARG A 79 -4.34 -6.60 4.91
C ARG A 79 -5.25 -6.66 6.12
N THR A 80 -4.91 -7.51 7.08
CA THR A 80 -5.48 -7.37 8.42
C THR A 80 -4.85 -6.20 9.17
N THR A 81 -5.46 -5.78 10.28
CA THR A 81 -4.84 -4.86 11.24
C THR A 81 -3.56 -5.43 11.85
N ASN A 82 -3.41 -6.75 11.84
CA ASN A 82 -2.32 -7.47 12.48
C ASN A 82 -1.22 -7.74 11.47
N LEU A 83 -0.09 -7.04 11.61
CA LEU A 83 1.09 -7.24 10.76
C LEU A 83 2.24 -7.82 11.58
N VAL A 84 3.18 -8.47 10.88
CA VAL A 84 4.42 -8.92 11.48
C VAL A 84 5.24 -7.71 11.90
N GLY A 85 5.54 -7.62 13.20
CA GLY A 85 6.20 -6.47 13.81
C GLY A 85 7.64 -6.27 13.32
N THR A 86 8.19 -5.10 13.60
CA THR A 86 9.56 -4.72 13.20
C THR A 86 10.66 -5.55 13.87
N GLY A 87 10.36 -6.18 15.00
CA GLY A 87 11.27 -7.09 15.71
C GLY A 87 11.48 -8.45 15.03
N VAL A 88 10.65 -8.80 14.04
CA VAL A 88 10.81 -10.02 13.23
C VAL A 88 11.56 -9.65 11.95
N THR A 89 12.69 -10.33 11.70
CA THR A 89 13.58 -10.10 10.56
C THR A 89 13.89 -11.38 9.79
N LYS A 90 13.89 -12.53 10.47
CA LYS A 90 14.06 -13.86 9.88
C LYS A 90 12.97 -14.80 10.39
N ILE A 91 12.14 -15.28 9.47
CA ILE A 91 11.09 -16.27 9.72
C ILE A 91 11.60 -17.62 9.22
N CYS A 92 11.64 -18.61 10.10
CA CYS A 92 12.05 -19.96 9.72
C CYS A 92 10.82 -20.83 9.45
N VAL A 93 10.74 -21.37 8.25
CA VAL A 93 9.65 -22.27 7.84
C VAL A 93 10.14 -23.70 8.03
N ASN A 94 9.62 -24.39 9.04
CA ASN A 94 10.05 -25.71 9.49
C ASN A 94 9.06 -26.76 8.94
N PRO A 95 9.36 -27.43 7.81
CA PRO A 95 8.51 -28.50 7.31
C PRO A 95 8.57 -29.75 8.20
N THR A 96 7.43 -30.40 8.42
CA THR A 96 7.37 -31.69 9.12
C THR A 96 8.02 -32.81 8.30
N ALA A 97 8.31 -33.95 8.94
CA ALA A 97 8.82 -35.12 8.22
C ALA A 97 7.84 -35.60 7.14
N ASP A 98 6.54 -35.61 7.44
CA ASP A 98 5.49 -35.97 6.50
C ASP A 98 5.43 -35.00 5.31
N PHE A 99 5.52 -33.68 5.55
CA PHE A 99 5.59 -32.69 4.48
C PHE A 99 6.77 -32.96 3.53
N ASN A 100 7.95 -33.22 4.09
CA ASN A 100 9.15 -33.51 3.30
C ASN A 100 9.07 -34.85 2.54
N SER A 101 8.16 -35.76 2.92
CA SER A 101 7.96 -37.02 2.19
C SER A 101 7.30 -36.82 0.82
N TYR A 102 6.61 -35.69 0.62
CA TYR A 102 6.02 -35.30 -0.66
C TYR A 102 6.99 -34.40 -1.45
N SER A 103 7.63 -34.97 -2.46
CA SER A 103 8.68 -34.30 -3.24
C SER A 103 8.28 -32.96 -3.86
N LEU A 104 7.07 -32.83 -4.42
CA LEU A 104 6.64 -31.60 -5.09
C LEU A 104 6.21 -30.53 -4.09
N LEU A 105 5.63 -30.92 -2.95
CA LEU A 105 5.36 -29.99 -1.84
C LEU A 105 6.67 -29.46 -1.26
N SER A 106 7.64 -30.35 -1.05
CA SER A 106 8.97 -29.99 -0.58
C SER A 106 9.68 -29.04 -1.54
N GLN A 107 9.65 -29.31 -2.85
CA GLN A 107 10.22 -28.43 -3.86
C GLN A 107 9.49 -27.08 -3.94
N GLY A 108 8.15 -27.08 -3.92
CA GLY A 108 7.35 -25.86 -3.93
C GLY A 108 7.64 -24.95 -2.73
N LEU A 109 7.94 -25.52 -1.56
CA LEU A 109 8.37 -24.74 -0.40
C LEU A 109 9.72 -24.06 -0.60
N ASP A 110 10.69 -24.73 -1.25
CA ASP A 110 11.98 -24.11 -1.57
C ASP A 110 11.80 -22.93 -2.54
N LEU A 111 10.96 -23.11 -3.56
CA LEU A 111 10.64 -22.08 -4.54
C LEU A 111 9.93 -20.88 -3.87
N ALA A 112 8.91 -21.12 -3.05
CA ALA A 112 8.19 -20.06 -2.33
C ALA A 112 9.11 -19.24 -1.43
N ILE A 113 10.01 -19.91 -0.68
CA ILE A 113 11.02 -19.23 0.15
C ILE A 113 11.97 -18.38 -0.69
N ALA A 114 12.45 -18.91 -1.83
CA ALA A 114 13.30 -18.16 -2.75
C ALA A 114 12.57 -16.93 -3.29
N ASN A 115 11.33 -17.11 -3.75
CA ASN A 115 10.48 -16.08 -4.33
C ASN A 115 10.23 -14.90 -3.38
N TYR A 116 9.96 -15.16 -2.08
CA TYR A 116 9.90 -14.12 -1.06
C TYR A 116 11.25 -13.41 -0.85
N ASN A 117 12.34 -14.17 -0.75
CA ASN A 117 13.67 -13.61 -0.47
C ASN A 117 14.23 -12.77 -1.61
N GLU A 118 13.89 -13.09 -2.86
CA GLU A 118 14.27 -12.30 -4.03
C GLU A 118 13.68 -10.89 -4.02
N ARG A 119 12.58 -10.67 -3.28
CA ARG A 119 11.99 -9.33 -3.15
C ARG A 119 12.77 -8.39 -2.23
N GLY A 120 13.72 -8.91 -1.45
CA GLY A 120 14.56 -8.10 -0.57
C GLY A 120 13.79 -7.40 0.56
N LEU A 121 12.68 -7.99 1.02
CA LEU A 121 11.79 -7.43 2.04
C LEU A 121 12.50 -7.24 3.39
N ARG A 122 11.90 -6.46 4.30
CA ARG A 122 12.38 -6.37 5.70
C ARG A 122 12.44 -7.72 6.40
N ILE A 123 11.52 -8.61 6.07
CA ILE A 123 11.48 -9.98 6.58
C ILE A 123 12.09 -10.92 5.55
N THR A 124 12.88 -11.88 6.02
CA THR A 124 13.45 -12.95 5.20
C THR A 124 12.91 -14.29 5.65
N PHE A 125 12.82 -15.23 4.73
CA PHE A 125 12.40 -16.59 5.01
C PHE A 125 13.59 -17.52 4.92
N ALA A 126 13.64 -18.52 5.79
CA ALA A 126 14.65 -19.56 5.71
C ALA A 126 14.02 -20.92 5.94
N ARG A 127 14.41 -21.91 5.14
CA ARG A 127 13.99 -23.28 5.37
C ARG A 127 14.63 -23.81 6.64
N GLY A 128 13.81 -24.35 7.52
CA GLY A 128 14.20 -24.99 8.76
C GLY A 128 14.47 -26.49 8.60
N PRO A 129 15.12 -27.11 9.59
CA PRO A 129 15.63 -26.47 10.82
C PRO A 129 16.90 -25.64 10.56
N THR A 130 16.90 -24.39 11.03
CA THR A 130 18.06 -23.47 10.96
C THR A 130 18.10 -22.59 12.22
N THR A 131 19.25 -21.99 12.51
CA THR A 131 19.43 -21.06 13.64
C THR A 131 19.21 -19.59 13.24
N GLY A 132 19.11 -18.71 14.23
CA GLY A 132 19.02 -17.25 14.05
C GLY A 132 17.63 -16.72 13.68
N CYS A 133 16.59 -17.53 13.86
CA CYS A 133 15.20 -17.19 13.57
C CYS A 133 14.63 -16.25 14.64
N THR A 134 13.99 -15.16 14.22
CA THR A 134 13.22 -14.28 15.10
C THR A 134 11.74 -14.68 15.20
N ALA A 135 11.27 -15.54 14.29
CA ALA A 135 9.96 -16.18 14.33
C ALA A 135 10.00 -17.52 13.60
N ASN A 136 8.98 -18.37 13.82
CA ASN A 136 8.87 -19.69 13.21
C ASN A 136 7.48 -19.91 12.63
N ILE A 137 7.42 -20.62 11.52
CA ILE A 137 6.22 -21.18 10.90
C ILE A 137 6.46 -22.68 10.73
N THR A 138 5.49 -23.51 11.06
CA THR A 138 5.52 -24.96 10.79
C THR A 138 4.77 -25.22 9.48
N ALA A 139 5.41 -25.87 8.52
CA ALA A 139 4.74 -26.34 7.30
C ALA A 139 4.35 -27.81 7.46
N GLN A 140 3.05 -28.10 7.47
CA GLN A 140 2.51 -29.44 7.67
C GLN A 140 1.49 -29.80 6.60
N THR A 141 1.13 -31.08 6.54
CA THR A 141 0.22 -31.61 5.51
C THR A 141 -1.22 -31.68 6.01
N MET A 142 -2.17 -31.42 5.12
CA MET A 142 -3.59 -31.70 5.29
C MET A 142 -4.12 -32.53 4.10
N THR A 143 -5.37 -33.00 4.17
CA THR A 143 -6.01 -33.67 3.03
C THR A 143 -6.53 -32.64 2.00
N GLY A 144 -6.71 -33.05 0.74
CA GLY A 144 -7.25 -32.19 -0.33
C GLY A 144 -6.17 -31.50 -1.18
N THR A 145 -6.59 -30.54 -2.01
CA THR A 145 -5.74 -29.84 -3.01
C THR A 145 -5.61 -28.34 -2.74
N GLY A 146 -5.93 -27.87 -1.53
CA GLY A 146 -5.82 -26.46 -1.14
C GLY A 146 -4.71 -26.25 -0.10
N GLY A 147 -4.67 -25.05 0.46
CA GLY A 147 -3.89 -24.73 1.64
C GLY A 147 -4.77 -24.09 2.71
N SER A 148 -4.21 -23.95 3.90
CA SER A 148 -4.77 -23.08 4.93
C SER A 148 -3.65 -22.52 5.82
N ALA A 149 -3.86 -21.32 6.34
CA ALA A 149 -2.97 -20.64 7.27
C ALA A 149 -3.81 -19.89 8.29
N GLY A 150 -3.34 -18.74 8.74
CA GLY A 150 -4.02 -17.86 9.67
C GLY A 150 -3.33 -16.51 9.72
N PHE A 151 -3.88 -15.56 10.48
CA PHE A 151 -3.34 -14.20 10.52
C PHE A 151 -2.30 -13.98 11.62
N PRO A 152 -1.40 -12.99 11.45
CA PRO A 152 -0.49 -12.55 12.51
C PRO A 152 -1.22 -12.20 13.81
N SER A 153 -0.51 -12.34 14.93
CA SER A 153 -0.97 -11.89 16.24
C SER A 153 0.22 -11.50 17.12
N GLY A 154 0.07 -10.47 17.97
CA GLY A 154 1.15 -10.03 18.85
C GLY A 154 2.44 -9.60 18.13
N GLY A 155 2.35 -9.20 16.85
CA GLY A 155 3.48 -8.85 16.00
C GLY A 155 4.31 -10.04 15.50
N LEU A 156 3.86 -11.28 15.69
CA LEU A 156 4.46 -12.49 15.15
C LEU A 156 3.64 -13.03 13.96
N PRO A 157 4.27 -13.70 12.99
CA PRO A 157 3.54 -14.38 11.93
C PRO A 157 2.68 -15.51 12.51
N TYR A 158 1.65 -15.92 11.78
CA TYR A 158 0.89 -17.11 12.14
C TYR A 158 1.80 -18.35 12.05
N GLY A 159 1.74 -19.21 13.08
CA GLY A 159 2.77 -20.21 13.30
C GLY A 159 2.65 -21.49 12.45
N ILE A 160 1.62 -21.65 11.63
CA ILE A 160 1.33 -22.89 10.91
C ILE A 160 0.82 -22.59 9.49
N ILE A 161 1.32 -23.32 8.49
CA ILE A 161 0.67 -23.47 7.19
C ILE A 161 0.35 -24.95 6.96
N ASN A 162 -0.87 -25.24 6.55
CA ASN A 162 -1.37 -26.55 6.19
C ASN A 162 -1.44 -26.65 4.66
N ILE A 163 -0.85 -27.68 4.07
CA ILE A 163 -0.80 -27.83 2.61
C ILE A 163 -1.38 -29.19 2.23
N GLY A 164 -2.34 -29.18 1.31
CA GLY A 164 -3.06 -30.36 0.84
C GLY A 164 -2.16 -31.35 0.11
N THR A 165 -2.15 -32.61 0.55
CA THR A 165 -1.34 -33.68 -0.08
C THR A 165 -1.74 -33.99 -1.52
N GLY A 166 -2.95 -33.62 -1.93
CA GLY A 166 -3.41 -33.72 -3.32
C GLY A 166 -2.62 -32.84 -4.29
N LEU A 167 -1.95 -31.78 -3.81
CA LEU A 167 -1.06 -30.93 -4.61
C LEU A 167 0.17 -31.68 -5.13
N GLN A 168 0.50 -32.85 -4.57
CA GLN A 168 1.53 -33.75 -5.12
C GLN A 168 1.21 -34.22 -6.55
N SER A 169 -0.03 -34.07 -7.01
CA SER A 169 -0.41 -34.38 -8.39
C SER A 169 -0.28 -33.19 -9.36
N TYR A 170 0.15 -32.02 -8.86
CA TYR A 170 0.29 -30.77 -9.62
C TYR A 170 1.77 -30.41 -9.85
N SER A 171 2.04 -29.40 -10.68
CA SER A 171 3.41 -28.93 -10.92
C SER A 171 4.03 -28.31 -9.65
N ALA A 172 5.37 -28.25 -9.62
CA ALA A 172 6.10 -27.54 -8.57
C ALA A 172 5.67 -26.06 -8.49
N ASP A 173 5.40 -25.41 -9.63
CA ASP A 173 4.93 -24.02 -9.71
C ASP A 173 3.55 -23.82 -9.07
N VAL A 174 2.63 -24.77 -9.23
CA VAL A 174 1.33 -24.72 -8.55
C VAL A 174 1.49 -24.95 -7.05
N ASN A 175 2.40 -25.84 -6.65
CA ASN A 175 2.73 -26.05 -5.23
C ASN A 175 3.38 -24.79 -4.62
N GLU A 176 4.31 -24.16 -5.34
CA GLU A 176 4.91 -22.88 -4.99
C GLU A 176 3.81 -21.83 -4.81
N HIS A 177 2.88 -21.70 -5.74
CA HIS A 177 1.80 -20.72 -5.68
C HIS A 177 0.97 -20.86 -4.40
N VAL A 178 0.49 -22.08 -4.10
CA VAL A 178 -0.33 -22.31 -2.89
C VAL A 178 0.50 -22.04 -1.63
N ILE A 179 1.75 -22.50 -1.56
CA ILE A 179 2.59 -22.26 -0.38
C ILE A 179 2.91 -20.76 -0.20
N THR A 180 3.14 -20.05 -1.31
CA THR A 180 3.39 -18.60 -1.32
C THR A 180 2.16 -17.84 -0.84
N HIS A 181 0.97 -18.26 -1.26
CA HIS A 181 -0.31 -17.75 -0.80
C HIS A 181 -0.50 -17.93 0.71
N GLU A 182 -0.30 -19.15 1.22
CA GLU A 182 -0.46 -19.44 2.66
C GLU A 182 0.54 -18.69 3.54
N LEU A 183 1.78 -18.54 3.08
CA LEU A 183 2.77 -17.68 3.74
C LEU A 183 2.33 -16.21 3.72
N GLY A 184 1.63 -15.78 2.67
CA GLY A 184 1.00 -14.47 2.54
C GLY A 184 0.00 -14.20 3.66
N HIS A 185 -0.92 -15.14 3.92
CA HIS A 185 -1.82 -15.06 5.07
C HIS A 185 -1.08 -15.03 6.40
N ALA A 186 -0.07 -15.88 6.56
CA ALA A 186 0.73 -15.93 7.79
C ALA A 186 1.46 -14.61 8.10
N ILE A 187 1.66 -13.75 7.10
CA ILE A 187 2.20 -12.40 7.24
C ILE A 187 1.14 -11.30 7.03
N GLY A 188 -0.15 -11.62 7.00
CA GLY A 188 -1.24 -10.64 7.12
C GLY A 188 -1.86 -10.16 5.80
N PHE A 189 -1.56 -10.80 4.66
CA PHE A 189 -2.37 -10.61 3.45
C PHE A 189 -3.74 -11.27 3.59
N ARG A 190 -4.75 -10.68 2.95
CA ARG A 190 -6.06 -11.29 2.69
C ARG A 190 -6.25 -11.51 1.20
N HIS A 191 -7.34 -12.18 0.84
CA HIS A 191 -7.73 -12.32 -0.55
C HIS A 191 -7.98 -10.98 -1.23
N THR A 192 -7.58 -10.87 -2.49
CA THR A 192 -7.82 -9.70 -3.34
C THR A 192 -9.26 -9.64 -3.81
N ASP A 193 -9.89 -10.79 -4.03
CA ASP A 193 -11.30 -10.96 -4.37
C ASP A 193 -12.16 -11.26 -3.13
N TYR A 194 -11.73 -10.84 -1.94
CA TYR A 194 -12.46 -11.03 -0.69
C TYR A 194 -13.93 -10.61 -0.83
N TYR A 195 -14.22 -9.48 -1.49
CA TYR A 195 -15.60 -8.99 -1.69
C TYR A 195 -16.44 -9.82 -2.69
N ASN A 196 -15.81 -10.64 -3.52
CA ASN A 196 -16.50 -11.50 -4.48
C ASN A 196 -15.60 -12.63 -5.00
N ARG A 197 -15.61 -13.75 -4.29
CA ARG A 197 -14.79 -14.93 -4.63
C ARG A 197 -15.17 -15.61 -5.94
N SER A 198 -16.36 -15.34 -6.47
CA SER A 198 -16.75 -15.89 -7.77
C SER A 198 -15.84 -15.43 -8.91
N ILE A 199 -15.07 -14.35 -8.71
CA ILE A 199 -14.05 -13.87 -9.63
C ILE A 199 -13.01 -14.98 -9.87
N SER A 200 -12.29 -15.43 -8.84
CA SER A 200 -11.27 -16.47 -9.02
C SER A 200 -11.82 -17.89 -9.00
N CYS A 201 -12.85 -18.15 -8.21
CA CYS A 201 -13.37 -19.49 -7.96
C CYS A 201 -14.53 -19.91 -8.90
N GLY A 202 -15.08 -18.98 -9.70
CA GLY A 202 -16.27 -19.22 -10.54
C GLY A 202 -17.58 -19.42 -9.76
N SER A 203 -17.52 -19.41 -8.43
CA SER A 203 -18.62 -19.51 -7.47
C SER A 203 -18.15 -19.01 -6.10
N GLY A 204 -19.05 -18.58 -5.21
CA GLY A 204 -18.68 -18.07 -3.87
C GLY A 204 -19.30 -16.71 -3.54
N GLY A 205 -19.15 -16.27 -2.28
CA GLY A 205 -19.68 -15.02 -1.74
C GLY A 205 -18.61 -13.99 -1.35
N ASP A 206 -19.00 -12.99 -0.56
CA ASP A 206 -18.16 -11.94 0.03
C ASP A 206 -17.53 -12.44 1.35
N GLU A 207 -16.27 -12.12 1.64
CA GLU A 207 -15.47 -12.44 2.83
C GLU A 207 -15.38 -11.28 3.84
N GLY A 208 -16.07 -10.15 3.60
CA GLY A 208 -16.31 -9.06 4.55
C GLY A 208 -16.43 -7.67 3.96
N GLN A 209 -16.80 -6.71 4.81
CA GLN A 209 -16.91 -5.30 4.41
C GLN A 209 -15.54 -4.60 4.31
N ALA A 210 -15.39 -3.75 3.30
CA ALA A 210 -14.22 -2.87 3.16
C ALA A 210 -14.03 -1.93 4.37
N GLY A 211 -12.80 -1.84 4.90
CA GLY A 211 -12.44 -0.89 5.96
C GLY A 211 -12.60 -1.40 7.40
N VAL A 212 -13.05 -2.65 7.60
CA VAL A 212 -13.01 -3.34 8.89
C VAL A 212 -12.41 -4.73 8.66
N GLY A 213 -11.26 -5.05 9.26
CA GLY A 213 -10.56 -6.33 9.03
C GLY A 213 -10.02 -6.56 7.61
N ALA A 214 -10.35 -5.69 6.65
CA ALA A 214 -9.84 -5.63 5.29
C ALA A 214 -9.36 -4.18 5.04
N ILE A 215 -8.06 -3.94 5.23
CA ILE A 215 -7.45 -2.61 5.06
C ILE A 215 -6.70 -2.53 3.74
N HIS A 216 -6.97 -1.48 2.97
CA HIS A 216 -6.25 -1.16 1.75
C HIS A 216 -4.71 -1.11 1.90
N ILE A 217 -3.98 -1.67 0.93
CA ILE A 217 -2.58 -1.48 0.61
C ILE A 217 -2.38 -0.51 -0.60
N PRO A 218 -1.99 0.76 -0.36
CA PRO A 218 -1.77 1.78 -1.38
C PRO A 218 -0.92 1.36 -2.58
N GLY A 219 -1.35 1.77 -3.78
CA GLY A 219 -0.63 1.57 -5.04
C GLY A 219 -1.00 0.29 -5.79
N THR A 220 -2.05 -0.41 -5.37
CA THR A 220 -2.51 -1.66 -5.98
C THR A 220 -3.93 -1.50 -6.57
N PRO A 221 -4.39 -2.42 -7.45
CA PRO A 221 -5.66 -2.28 -8.17
C PRO A 221 -6.91 -2.37 -7.30
N GLU A 222 -7.93 -1.63 -7.73
CA GLU A 222 -9.23 -1.51 -7.07
C GLU A 222 -10.12 -2.77 -7.20
N THR A 223 -9.85 -3.60 -8.21
CA THR A 223 -10.67 -4.77 -8.53
C THR A 223 -9.80 -5.99 -8.77
N ALA A 224 -10.29 -7.14 -8.33
CA ALA A 224 -9.67 -8.42 -8.60
C ALA A 224 -9.97 -8.89 -10.03
N THR A 225 -9.00 -9.57 -10.62
CA THR A 225 -9.13 -10.30 -11.88
C THR A 225 -8.61 -11.71 -11.69
N VAL A 226 -9.09 -12.65 -12.51
CA VAL A 226 -8.71 -14.07 -12.40
C VAL A 226 -7.23 -14.26 -12.68
N GLY A 227 -6.48 -14.72 -11.68
CA GLY A 227 -5.02 -14.85 -11.78
C GLY A 227 -4.28 -13.52 -11.75
N GLY A 228 -4.95 -12.46 -11.28
CA GLY A 228 -4.37 -11.12 -11.17
C GLY A 228 -3.52 -10.91 -9.92
N SER A 229 -3.52 -11.86 -8.99
CA SER A 229 -2.75 -11.83 -7.75
C SER A 229 -2.51 -13.24 -7.22
N ILE A 230 -1.37 -13.46 -6.56
CA ILE A 230 -1.17 -14.68 -5.75
C ILE A 230 -2.25 -14.82 -4.68
N MET A 231 -2.77 -13.71 -4.17
CA MET A 231 -3.82 -13.70 -3.15
C MET A 231 -5.23 -13.73 -3.77
N ASN A 232 -5.43 -14.31 -4.95
CA ASN A 232 -6.79 -14.69 -5.38
C ASN A 232 -7.27 -15.89 -4.54
N SER A 233 -8.55 -15.90 -4.16
CA SER A 233 -9.15 -16.92 -3.27
C SER A 233 -9.08 -18.36 -3.81
N CYS A 234 -8.97 -18.52 -5.13
CA CYS A 234 -8.75 -19.81 -5.76
C CYS A 234 -7.59 -19.71 -6.76
N PHE A 235 -6.70 -20.69 -6.69
CA PHE A 235 -5.65 -20.90 -7.68
C PHE A 235 -6.16 -21.74 -8.86
N ARG A 236 -5.47 -21.67 -10.00
CA ARG A 236 -5.73 -22.50 -11.19
C ARG A 236 -4.64 -23.58 -11.36
N ALA A 237 -4.91 -24.60 -12.15
CA ALA A 237 -3.91 -25.63 -12.46
C ALA A 237 -2.71 -25.12 -13.30
N THR A 238 -2.70 -23.83 -13.69
CA THR A 238 -1.68 -23.19 -14.54
C THR A 238 -0.95 -22.05 -13.82
N GLU A 239 -1.00 -21.98 -12.49
CA GLU A 239 -0.27 -20.95 -11.76
C GLU A 239 1.25 -21.15 -11.87
N THR A 240 1.97 -20.04 -11.82
CA THR A 240 3.44 -19.99 -11.92
C THR A 240 4.11 -19.85 -10.56
N GLY A 241 3.37 -19.49 -9.50
CA GLY A 241 3.95 -19.13 -8.20
C GLY A 241 4.57 -17.72 -8.13
N GLU A 242 4.79 -17.07 -9.28
CA GLU A 242 5.45 -15.76 -9.37
C GLU A 242 4.58 -14.58 -8.93
N TRP A 243 5.20 -13.58 -8.30
CA TRP A 243 4.50 -12.36 -7.90
C TRP A 243 4.05 -11.52 -9.09
N THR A 244 2.80 -11.03 -9.04
CA THR A 244 2.35 -9.98 -9.96
C THR A 244 2.92 -8.61 -9.57
N SER A 245 2.87 -7.63 -10.46
CA SER A 245 3.30 -6.26 -10.15
C SER A 245 2.52 -5.65 -8.98
N SER A 246 1.23 -5.98 -8.84
CA SER A 246 0.40 -5.57 -7.72
C SER A 246 0.84 -6.22 -6.40
N ASP A 247 1.17 -7.51 -6.43
CA ASP A 247 1.64 -8.21 -5.22
C ASP A 247 2.99 -7.66 -4.76
N ILE A 248 3.89 -7.34 -5.69
CA ILE A 248 5.18 -6.70 -5.38
C ILE A 248 4.97 -5.33 -4.72
N THR A 249 4.07 -4.51 -5.25
CA THR A 249 3.72 -3.23 -4.61
C THR A 249 3.22 -3.44 -3.19
N ALA A 250 2.37 -4.46 -3.00
CA ALA A 250 1.77 -4.74 -1.71
C ALA A 250 2.79 -5.26 -0.67
N LEU A 251 3.66 -6.18 -1.09
CA LEU A 251 4.77 -6.69 -0.28
C LEU A 251 5.72 -5.57 0.13
N ASN A 252 6.06 -4.67 -0.79
CA ASN A 252 6.89 -3.52 -0.49
C ASN A 252 6.19 -2.51 0.41
N TYR A 253 4.86 -2.41 0.39
CA TYR A 253 4.14 -1.54 1.30
C TYR A 253 4.10 -2.10 2.73
N LEU A 254 3.82 -3.41 2.89
CA LEU A 254 3.73 -4.05 4.22
C LEU A 254 5.09 -4.32 4.85
N TYR A 255 6.03 -4.79 4.03
CA TYR A 255 7.35 -5.27 4.42
C TYR A 255 8.44 -4.60 3.58
N PRO A 256 8.46 -3.25 3.52
CA PRO A 256 9.36 -2.50 2.66
C PRO A 256 10.79 -2.93 2.92
N THR A 257 11.60 -2.99 1.86
CA THR A 257 13.00 -3.46 1.90
C THR A 257 13.77 -2.81 3.04
N GLY A 258 13.89 -3.56 4.14
CA GLY A 258 14.56 -3.23 5.39
C GLY A 258 14.07 -1.98 6.16
N GLY A 259 13.86 -2.21 7.46
CA GLY A 259 14.62 -1.45 8.46
C GLY A 259 16.13 -1.77 8.37
N GLY A 260 16.69 -1.73 7.15
CA GLY A 260 17.95 -2.37 6.76
C GLY A 260 18.16 -2.57 5.25
N GLY A 261 17.50 -1.80 4.37
CA GLY A 261 17.84 -1.76 2.93
C GLY A 261 19.08 -0.90 2.69
N THR A 262 19.76 -1.09 1.54
CA THR A 262 20.95 -0.29 1.19
C THR A 262 20.61 1.20 1.31
N ALA A 263 21.37 1.92 2.14
CA ALA A 263 21.08 3.32 2.45
C ALA A 263 21.09 4.17 1.17
N CYS A 264 20.20 5.14 1.03
CA CYS A 264 20.24 6.02 -0.14
C CYS A 264 21.59 6.73 -0.32
N SER A 265 22.36 6.87 0.76
CA SER A 265 23.74 7.39 0.74
C SER A 265 24.77 6.47 0.07
N SER A 266 24.49 5.18 -0.15
CA SER A 266 25.39 4.29 -0.87
C SER A 266 25.23 4.37 -2.40
N TYR A 267 24.16 5.01 -2.87
CA TYR A 267 23.91 5.20 -4.28
C TYR A 267 24.51 6.53 -4.74
N ASN A 268 25.18 6.50 -5.90
CA ASN A 268 25.57 7.71 -6.60
C ASN A 268 24.57 7.96 -7.74
N PHE A 269 23.53 8.74 -7.50
CA PHE A 269 22.46 8.99 -8.47
C PHE A 269 22.95 9.68 -9.76
N THR A 270 24.06 10.43 -9.71
CA THR A 270 24.70 10.99 -10.90
C THR A 270 25.20 9.92 -11.90
N SER A 271 25.46 8.69 -11.43
CA SER A 271 25.89 7.57 -12.31
C SER A 271 24.74 6.98 -13.13
N TYR A 272 23.50 7.31 -12.81
CA TYR A 272 22.30 6.82 -13.49
C TYR A 272 21.80 7.77 -14.57
N ARG A 273 22.51 8.87 -14.85
CA ARG A 273 22.15 9.82 -15.92
C ARG A 273 21.90 9.11 -17.25
N GLY A 274 20.79 9.45 -17.89
CA GLY A 274 20.36 8.83 -19.15
C GLY A 274 19.55 7.54 -18.97
N GLN A 275 19.47 6.98 -17.77
CA GLN A 275 18.61 5.82 -17.45
C GLN A 275 17.22 6.27 -16.96
N ASN A 276 16.59 7.20 -17.68
CA ASN A 276 15.33 7.81 -17.27
C ASN A 276 14.21 6.77 -17.10
N GLY A 277 13.41 6.91 -16.05
CA GLY A 277 12.36 5.97 -15.67
C GLY A 277 12.84 4.81 -14.79
N THR A 278 14.16 4.62 -14.63
CA THR A 278 14.70 3.63 -13.69
C THR A 278 14.26 3.96 -12.27
N GLN A 279 13.70 2.96 -11.58
CA GLN A 279 13.29 3.09 -10.19
C GLN A 279 14.30 2.38 -9.27
N ILE A 280 14.70 3.08 -8.21
CA ILE A 280 15.68 2.64 -7.23
C ILE A 280 15.06 2.81 -5.85
N SER A 281 14.86 1.71 -5.13
CA SER A 281 14.40 1.75 -3.74
C SER A 281 15.59 1.73 -2.78
N CYS A 282 15.58 2.63 -1.80
CA CYS A 282 16.65 2.75 -0.82
C CYS A 282 16.13 3.26 0.54
N GLY A 283 16.90 3.01 1.59
CA GLY A 283 16.54 3.38 2.95
C GLY A 283 17.11 4.72 3.39
N CYS A 284 16.29 5.52 4.07
CA CYS A 284 16.68 6.78 4.66
C CYS A 284 16.64 6.72 6.19
N PRO A 285 17.75 7.04 6.89
CA PRO A 285 17.70 7.24 8.33
C PRO A 285 16.91 8.51 8.67
N ALA A 286 16.72 8.78 9.96
CA ALA A 286 16.20 10.06 10.41
C ALA A 286 17.09 11.20 9.89
N VAL A 287 16.47 12.19 9.26
CA VAL A 287 17.16 13.35 8.70
C VAL A 287 16.44 14.63 9.12
N SER A 288 17.21 15.60 9.58
CA SER A 288 16.72 16.94 9.93
C SER A 288 17.09 18.00 8.88
N GLY A 289 17.83 17.62 7.83
CA GLY A 289 18.34 18.53 6.81
C GLY A 289 19.29 17.86 5.83
N GLY A 290 19.63 18.57 4.76
CA GLY A 290 20.57 18.15 3.74
C GLY A 290 20.56 19.12 2.57
N THR A 291 21.63 19.17 1.78
CA THR A 291 21.66 20.01 0.59
C THR A 291 20.80 19.37 -0.49
N VAL A 292 19.77 20.11 -0.92
CA VAL A 292 18.80 19.65 -1.91
C VAL A 292 18.51 20.81 -2.85
N TRP A 293 18.50 20.56 -4.15
CA TRP A 293 18.15 21.54 -5.17
C TRP A 293 16.90 21.10 -5.91
N GLY A 294 15.92 21.99 -5.99
CA GLY A 294 14.64 21.70 -6.65
C GLY A 294 13.50 21.31 -5.71
N THR A 295 12.34 21.08 -6.33
CA THR A 295 11.07 20.78 -5.68
C THR A 295 10.29 19.82 -6.56
N ASP A 296 9.93 18.66 -6.00
CA ASP A 296 9.33 17.50 -6.68
C ASP A 296 10.20 16.87 -7.79
N MET A 297 10.98 17.68 -8.51
CA MET A 297 12.13 17.30 -9.29
C MET A 297 13.41 17.83 -8.62
N TYR A 298 14.32 16.93 -8.27
CA TYR A 298 15.55 17.26 -7.56
C TYR A 298 16.76 16.97 -8.42
N THR A 299 17.83 17.76 -8.33
CA THR A 299 19.09 17.43 -9.03
C THR A 299 19.63 16.10 -8.52
N ASP A 300 20.23 15.30 -9.40
CA ASP A 300 20.73 13.96 -9.07
C ASP A 300 21.94 13.90 -8.12
N ASP A 301 22.46 15.06 -7.71
CA ASP A 301 23.46 15.22 -6.64
C ASP A 301 22.84 15.67 -5.30
N SER A 302 21.53 15.87 -5.24
CA SER A 302 20.81 16.24 -4.01
C SER A 302 20.82 15.12 -2.96
N ASN A 303 20.77 15.49 -1.69
CA ASN A 303 20.53 14.55 -0.60
C ASN A 303 19.13 13.93 -0.73
N VAL A 304 19.06 12.68 -1.16
CA VAL A 304 17.81 11.97 -1.43
C VAL A 304 16.91 11.90 -0.21
N CYS A 305 17.44 11.68 0.98
CA CYS A 305 16.63 11.55 2.19
C CYS A 305 16.01 12.87 2.63
N ALA A 306 16.77 13.96 2.58
CA ALA A 306 16.24 15.30 2.84
C ALA A 306 15.23 15.71 1.75
N ALA A 307 15.48 15.36 0.49
CA ALA A 307 14.54 15.58 -0.61
C ALA A 307 13.24 14.77 -0.42
N ALA A 308 13.33 13.55 0.11
CA ALA A 308 12.20 12.68 0.39
C ALA A 308 11.32 13.24 1.53
N VAL A 309 11.95 13.73 2.61
CA VAL A 309 11.23 14.46 3.67
C VAL A 309 10.61 15.74 3.11
N HIS A 310 11.36 16.54 2.35
CA HIS A 310 10.84 17.74 1.69
C HIS A 310 9.62 17.45 0.82
N ALA A 311 9.68 16.39 0.00
CA ALA A 311 8.58 15.94 -0.85
C ALA A 311 7.38 15.40 -0.05
N GLY A 312 7.57 15.08 1.24
CA GLY A 312 6.54 14.47 2.10
C GLY A 312 6.27 13.00 1.77
N VAL A 313 7.22 12.32 1.13
CA VAL A 313 7.11 10.87 0.86
C VAL A 313 7.55 10.02 2.04
N ILE A 314 8.36 10.57 2.95
CA ILE A 314 8.73 9.96 4.23
C ILE A 314 8.70 11.00 5.36
N PRO A 315 8.45 10.62 6.61
CA PRO A 315 8.59 11.51 7.77
C PRO A 315 10.06 11.82 8.09
N ALA A 316 10.31 12.86 8.91
CA ALA A 316 11.66 13.23 9.34
C ALA A 316 12.39 12.13 10.15
N SER A 317 11.66 11.18 10.72
CA SER A 317 12.21 9.99 11.37
C SER A 317 12.86 8.99 10.39
N GLY A 318 12.77 9.24 9.09
CA GLY A 318 13.28 8.35 8.05
C GLY A 318 12.22 7.37 7.55
N GLY A 319 12.65 6.47 6.66
CA GLY A 319 11.78 5.53 5.98
C GLY A 319 12.40 5.06 4.67
N ASN A 320 11.69 4.18 3.96
CA ASN A 320 12.12 3.74 2.64
C ASN A 320 11.51 4.64 1.57
N VAL A 321 12.28 4.87 0.50
CA VAL A 321 11.87 5.74 -0.58
C VAL A 321 12.23 5.11 -1.92
N THR A 322 11.32 5.25 -2.89
CA THR A 322 11.57 4.85 -4.28
C THR A 322 11.87 6.07 -5.11
N VAL A 323 13.12 6.17 -5.55
CA VAL A 323 13.66 7.22 -6.40
C VAL A 323 13.45 6.83 -7.86
N THR A 324 12.90 7.71 -8.68
CA THR A 324 12.80 7.54 -10.13
C THR A 324 13.81 8.46 -10.79
N ILE A 325 14.68 7.91 -11.64
CA ILE A 325 15.66 8.67 -12.41
C ILE A 325 14.94 9.48 -13.50
N GLN A 326 15.30 10.74 -13.63
CA GLN A 326 14.65 11.70 -14.51
C GLN A 326 15.68 12.46 -15.35
N PRO A 327 15.29 12.97 -16.53
CA PRO A 327 16.17 13.84 -17.32
C PRO A 327 16.53 15.11 -16.54
N GLY A 328 17.69 15.69 -16.87
CA GLY A 328 18.08 17.00 -16.39
C GLY A 328 17.08 18.11 -16.79
N GLN A 329 17.03 19.19 -16.02
CA GLN A 329 16.22 20.36 -16.30
C GLN A 329 17.08 21.60 -16.53
N ASN A 330 16.53 22.61 -17.23
CA ASN A 330 17.19 23.90 -17.43
C ASN A 330 17.17 24.80 -16.19
N SER A 331 16.34 24.46 -15.20
CA SER A 331 16.22 25.18 -13.93
C SER A 331 15.53 24.30 -12.89
N TYR A 332 15.92 24.43 -11.63
CA TYR A 332 15.30 23.80 -10.48
C TYR A 332 14.85 24.89 -9.51
N THR A 333 13.63 24.81 -9.04
CA THR A 333 13.07 25.76 -8.07
C THR A 333 13.17 25.19 -6.68
N GLY A 334 13.80 25.92 -5.74
CA GLY A 334 13.79 25.56 -4.33
C GLY A 334 12.54 26.05 -3.60
N THR A 335 12.06 25.29 -2.62
CA THR A 335 10.97 25.67 -1.72
C THR A 335 11.22 25.20 -0.29
N THR A 336 10.39 25.64 0.65
CA THR A 336 10.32 25.05 1.98
C THR A 336 9.05 24.22 2.11
N ARG A 337 9.19 22.91 2.41
CA ARG A 337 8.09 21.97 2.65
C ARG A 337 8.50 20.96 3.72
N ASN A 338 7.54 20.53 4.54
CA ASN A 338 7.76 19.47 5.55
C ASN A 338 8.98 19.70 6.46
N GLY A 339 9.27 20.96 6.79
CA GLY A 339 10.41 21.33 7.64
C GLY A 339 11.78 21.36 6.96
N ILE A 340 11.88 21.06 5.66
CA ILE A 340 13.12 21.12 4.87
C ILE A 340 13.03 22.30 3.90
N THR A 341 14.13 23.04 3.74
CA THR A 341 14.29 24.10 2.73
C THR A 341 15.25 23.63 1.66
N THR A 342 14.82 23.65 0.40
CA THR A 342 15.65 23.33 -0.78
C THR A 342 16.06 24.61 -1.50
N TYR A 343 17.10 24.52 -2.34
CA TYR A 343 17.66 25.65 -3.06
C TYR A 343 17.25 25.65 -4.53
N SER A 344 17.07 26.83 -5.11
CA SER A 344 16.95 26.95 -6.56
C SER A 344 18.31 26.72 -7.22
N TYR A 345 18.32 26.15 -8.42
CA TYR A 345 19.52 25.93 -9.21
C TYR A 345 19.26 26.12 -10.71
N GLY A 346 20.34 26.33 -11.48
CA GLY A 346 20.28 26.49 -12.93
C GLY A 346 20.18 25.16 -13.67
N ALA A 347 20.62 25.15 -14.93
CA ALA A 347 20.60 23.94 -15.74
C ALA A 347 21.49 22.84 -15.14
N TRP A 348 20.98 21.60 -15.09
CA TRP A 348 21.70 20.44 -14.58
C TRP A 348 21.43 19.18 -15.41
N ALA A 349 22.38 18.26 -15.43
CA ALA A 349 22.42 17.17 -16.40
C ALA A 349 21.50 15.96 -16.07
N GLY A 350 21.06 15.82 -14.82
CA GLY A 350 20.20 14.71 -14.42
C GLY A 350 19.39 15.03 -13.17
N SER A 351 18.25 14.36 -13.02
CA SER A 351 17.33 14.61 -11.91
C SER A 351 16.82 13.31 -11.30
N PHE A 352 16.14 13.43 -10.17
CA PHE A 352 15.24 12.39 -9.70
C PHE A 352 13.93 12.96 -9.17
N SER A 353 12.92 12.09 -9.14
CA SER A 353 11.64 12.31 -8.46
C SER A 353 11.31 11.10 -7.57
N PHE A 354 10.22 11.13 -6.82
CA PHE A 354 9.78 10.00 -6.00
C PHE A 354 8.51 9.36 -6.56
N ALA A 355 8.40 8.02 -6.44
CA ALA A 355 7.22 7.28 -6.90
C ALA A 355 5.95 7.66 -6.10
N GLY A 356 4.78 7.67 -6.75
CA GLY A 356 3.50 8.06 -6.14
C GLY A 356 3.12 9.54 -6.28
N ARG A 357 4.00 10.37 -6.85
CA ARG A 357 3.65 11.70 -7.39
C ARG A 357 4.05 11.74 -8.87
N PRO A 358 3.17 11.37 -9.82
CA PRO A 358 3.46 11.61 -11.22
C PRO A 358 3.68 13.11 -11.39
N THR A 359 4.88 13.52 -11.79
CA THR A 359 5.14 14.91 -12.19
C THR A 359 4.30 15.16 -13.43
N PRO A 360 3.24 15.98 -13.33
CA PRO A 360 2.38 16.14 -14.46
C PRO A 360 3.15 16.91 -15.56
N PRO A 361 2.90 16.63 -16.85
CA PRO A 361 3.61 17.27 -17.95
C PRO A 361 3.56 18.80 -17.84
N SER A 362 4.54 19.48 -18.43
CA SER A 362 4.56 20.95 -18.35
C SER A 362 3.26 21.53 -18.93
N CYS A 363 2.66 22.52 -18.26
CA CYS A 363 1.47 23.19 -18.78
C CYS A 363 1.72 23.77 -20.19
N SER A 364 2.98 24.07 -20.53
CA SER A 364 3.37 24.54 -21.86
C SER A 364 3.27 23.49 -22.98
N THR A 365 3.20 22.20 -22.66
CA THR A 365 3.01 21.13 -23.67
C THR A 365 1.56 20.94 -24.09
N TYR A 366 0.62 21.57 -23.38
CA TYR A 366 -0.81 21.51 -23.69
C TYR A 366 -1.24 22.71 -24.52
N ASN A 367 -2.11 22.48 -25.50
CA ASN A 367 -2.84 23.55 -26.17
C ASN A 367 -4.27 23.60 -25.62
N PHE A 368 -4.54 24.45 -24.63
CA PHE A 368 -5.84 24.48 -23.95
C PHE A 368 -7.00 24.87 -24.87
N THR A 369 -6.74 25.60 -25.97
CA THR A 369 -7.77 25.92 -26.98
C THR A 369 -8.32 24.69 -27.70
N SER A 370 -7.58 23.56 -27.75
CA SER A 370 -8.07 22.31 -28.34
C SER A 370 -9.05 21.56 -27.44
N TYR A 371 -9.22 21.98 -26.19
CA TYR A 371 -10.12 21.36 -25.22
C TYR A 371 -11.48 22.05 -25.12
N ARG A 372 -11.76 23.06 -25.98
CA ARG A 372 -13.04 23.76 -26.02
C ARG A 372 -14.22 22.77 -26.11
N GLY A 373 -15.23 23.01 -25.28
CA GLY A 373 -16.40 22.13 -25.18
C GLY A 373 -16.24 20.94 -24.25
N GLN A 374 -15.03 20.65 -23.74
CA GLN A 374 -14.77 19.59 -22.76
C GLN A 374 -14.83 20.13 -21.31
N ASN A 375 -15.88 20.90 -21.00
CA ASN A 375 -16.02 21.59 -19.72
C ASN A 375 -16.01 20.59 -18.54
N GLY A 376 -15.31 20.94 -17.46
CA GLY A 376 -15.10 20.08 -16.29
C GLY A 376 -13.88 19.15 -16.38
N THR A 377 -13.23 19.05 -17.55
CA THR A 377 -11.99 18.26 -17.70
C THR A 377 -10.90 18.84 -16.81
N ARG A 378 -10.34 18.00 -15.93
CA ARG A 378 -9.25 18.35 -15.01
C ARG A 378 -7.93 17.83 -15.56
N ILE A 379 -7.02 18.76 -15.88
CA ILE A 379 -5.73 18.48 -16.49
C ILE A 379 -4.64 18.85 -15.48
N PRO A 380 -4.02 17.88 -14.80
CA PRO A 380 -2.85 18.15 -13.98
C PRO A 380 -1.69 18.54 -14.88
N CYS A 381 -0.97 19.62 -14.55
CA CYS A 381 0.22 20.05 -15.27
C CYS A 381 1.20 20.79 -14.33
N SER A 382 2.45 20.96 -14.77
CA SER A 382 3.50 21.63 -14.00
C SER A 382 4.00 22.90 -14.68
N CYS A 383 4.35 23.89 -13.86
CA CYS A 383 4.87 25.18 -14.29
C CYS A 383 6.28 25.40 -13.76
N SER A 384 7.19 25.80 -14.65
CA SER A 384 8.48 26.37 -14.26
C SER A 384 8.28 27.78 -13.69
N ALA A 385 9.38 28.37 -13.19
CA ALA A 385 9.37 29.78 -12.80
C ALA A 385 8.89 30.67 -13.95
N VAL A 386 8.03 31.64 -13.62
CA VAL A 386 7.47 32.58 -14.59
C VAL A 386 7.96 33.99 -14.30
N SER A 387 8.42 34.68 -15.35
CA SER A 387 8.84 36.08 -15.30
C SER A 387 7.84 37.03 -15.96
N GLY A 388 6.75 36.50 -16.53
CA GLY A 388 5.71 37.28 -17.21
C GLY A 388 4.99 36.47 -18.30
N GLY A 389 3.90 37.02 -18.81
CA GLY A 389 3.09 36.43 -19.88
C GLY A 389 1.69 37.05 -19.93
N SER A 390 1.05 36.97 -21.09
CA SER A 390 -0.29 37.52 -21.26
C SER A 390 -1.33 36.62 -20.61
N VAL A 391 -2.19 37.24 -19.79
CA VAL A 391 -3.30 36.58 -19.09
C VAL A 391 -4.50 37.51 -19.15
N TRP A 392 -5.65 36.96 -19.53
CA TRP A 392 -6.90 37.69 -19.60
C TRP A 392 -7.91 37.09 -18.62
N GLY A 393 -8.49 37.94 -17.76
CA GLY A 393 -9.46 37.54 -16.74
C GLY A 393 -8.90 37.34 -15.32
N THR A 394 -9.78 36.88 -14.44
CA THR A 394 -9.54 36.72 -13.00
C THR A 394 -10.38 35.54 -12.52
N ASP A 395 -9.75 34.56 -11.85
CA ASP A 395 -10.34 33.27 -11.41
C ASP A 395 -10.79 32.35 -12.55
N LEU A 396 -11.36 32.95 -13.59
CA LEU A 396 -11.62 32.38 -14.89
C LEU A 396 -10.79 33.13 -15.94
N TYR A 397 -9.95 32.40 -16.66
CA TYR A 397 -9.01 32.94 -17.64
C TYR A 397 -9.35 32.44 -19.03
N THR A 398 -9.08 33.24 -20.07
CA THR A 398 -9.25 32.77 -21.45
C THR A 398 -8.33 31.58 -21.73
N ASP A 399 -8.78 30.61 -22.52
CA ASP A 399 -8.05 29.37 -22.79
C ASP A 399 -6.74 29.52 -23.61
N ASP A 400 -6.45 30.72 -24.07
CA ASP A 400 -5.18 31.13 -24.70
C ASP A 400 -4.25 31.91 -23.74
N SER A 401 -4.68 32.15 -22.50
CA SER A 401 -3.84 32.77 -21.46
C SER A 401 -2.65 31.89 -21.08
N ASN A 402 -1.54 32.51 -20.68
CA ASN A 402 -0.42 31.79 -20.09
C ASN A 402 -0.84 31.17 -18.75
N VAL A 403 -1.05 29.84 -18.75
CA VAL A 403 -1.53 29.08 -17.58
C VAL A 403 -0.64 29.28 -16.36
N CYS A 404 0.68 29.30 -16.55
CA CYS A 404 1.61 29.40 -15.43
C CYS A 404 1.57 30.80 -14.79
N VAL A 405 1.42 31.86 -15.58
CA VAL A 405 1.24 33.22 -15.06
C VAL A 405 -0.15 33.38 -14.42
N ALA A 406 -1.18 32.78 -15.02
CA ALA A 406 -2.52 32.75 -14.44
C ALA A 406 -2.55 32.00 -13.10
N ALA A 407 -1.73 30.96 -12.94
CA ALA A 407 -1.62 30.18 -11.72
C ALA A 407 -0.99 30.98 -10.58
N VAL A 408 0.03 31.77 -10.89
CA VAL A 408 0.63 32.72 -9.95
C VAL A 408 -0.37 33.81 -9.59
N HIS A 409 -1.02 34.40 -10.60
CA HIS A 409 -2.08 35.39 -10.37
C HIS A 409 -3.18 34.85 -9.45
N ALA A 410 -3.64 33.61 -9.67
CA ALA A 410 -4.64 32.95 -8.83
C ALA A 410 -4.13 32.60 -7.42
N GLY A 411 -2.82 32.64 -7.17
CA GLY A 411 -2.19 32.20 -5.93
C GLY A 411 -2.15 30.68 -5.76
N ALA A 412 -2.37 29.93 -6.84
CA ALA A 412 -2.35 28.46 -6.83
C ALA A 412 -0.91 27.93 -6.77
N ILE A 413 0.05 28.66 -7.33
CA ILE A 413 1.49 28.36 -7.24
C ILE A 413 2.27 29.66 -6.97
N PRO A 414 3.47 29.60 -6.36
CA PRO A 414 4.36 30.75 -6.27
C PRO A 414 4.94 31.13 -7.65
N ALA A 415 5.48 32.35 -7.77
CA ALA A 415 6.15 32.83 -9.00
C ALA A 415 7.30 31.93 -9.49
N SER A 416 7.85 31.12 -8.59
CA SER A 416 8.90 30.16 -8.86
C SER A 416 8.41 28.85 -9.52
N GLY A 417 7.10 28.68 -9.72
CA GLY A 417 6.53 27.50 -10.36
C GLY A 417 5.91 26.50 -9.38
N GLY A 418 5.41 25.37 -9.89
CA GLY A 418 4.74 24.33 -9.11
C GLY A 418 3.79 23.48 -9.94
N SER A 419 3.22 22.45 -9.33
CA SER A 419 2.17 21.62 -9.92
C SER A 419 0.80 22.21 -9.63
N LEU A 420 -0.11 22.10 -10.59
CA LEU A 420 -1.47 22.64 -10.51
C LEU A 420 -2.44 21.76 -11.31
N VAL A 421 -3.74 21.98 -11.12
CA VAL A 421 -4.78 21.41 -11.98
C VAL A 421 -5.49 22.53 -12.73
N VAL A 422 -5.46 22.44 -14.07
CA VAL A 422 -6.29 23.26 -14.95
C VAL A 422 -7.64 22.59 -15.10
N THR A 423 -8.73 23.31 -14.90
CA THR A 423 -10.08 22.81 -15.19
C THR A 423 -10.64 23.57 -16.38
N ILE A 424 -11.04 22.86 -17.44
CA ILE A 424 -11.63 23.46 -18.63
C ILE A 424 -13.03 24.00 -18.30
N GLN A 425 -13.32 25.20 -18.78
CA GLN A 425 -14.54 25.94 -18.47
C GLN A 425 -15.16 26.53 -19.74
N PRO A 426 -16.48 26.79 -19.75
CA PRO A 426 -17.14 27.46 -20.87
C PRO A 426 -16.59 28.88 -21.07
N GLY A 427 -16.61 29.36 -22.32
CA GLY A 427 -16.31 30.75 -22.65
C GLY A 427 -17.28 31.75 -22.00
N GLN A 428 -16.81 32.96 -21.76
CA GLN A 428 -17.60 34.08 -21.23
C GLN A 428 -17.77 35.21 -22.25
N SER A 429 -18.81 36.02 -22.06
CA SER A 429 -19.03 37.25 -22.82
C SER A 429 -18.09 38.39 -22.41
N SER A 430 -17.46 38.30 -21.23
CA SER A 430 -16.42 39.21 -20.76
C SER A 430 -15.53 38.56 -19.71
N TYR A 431 -14.29 39.07 -19.60
CA TYR A 431 -13.30 38.68 -18.62
C TYR A 431 -12.76 39.94 -17.93
N THR A 432 -12.85 39.99 -16.61
CA THR A 432 -12.45 41.17 -15.82
C THR A 432 -10.99 41.03 -15.38
N ALA A 433 -10.16 42.05 -15.65
CA ALA A 433 -8.81 42.15 -15.11
C ALA A 433 -8.79 42.33 -13.59
N SER A 434 -7.73 41.85 -12.96
CA SER A 434 -7.34 42.29 -11.62
C SER A 434 -5.83 42.22 -11.45
N THR A 435 -5.35 42.73 -10.32
CA THR A 435 -3.99 42.55 -9.86
C THR A 435 -4.00 41.69 -8.62
N ARG A 436 -3.37 40.50 -8.69
CA ARG A 436 -3.22 39.57 -7.57
C ARG A 436 -1.85 38.92 -7.62
N ASN A 437 -1.26 38.67 -6.44
CA ASN A 437 0.02 37.97 -6.30
C ASN A 437 1.16 38.56 -7.17
N GLY A 438 1.17 39.88 -7.34
CA GLY A 438 2.19 40.59 -8.13
C GLY A 438 2.00 40.51 -9.66
N ILE A 439 0.93 39.90 -10.14
CA ILE A 439 0.57 39.83 -11.57
C ILE A 439 -0.65 40.71 -11.83
N THR A 440 -0.64 41.47 -12.92
CA THR A 440 -1.80 42.22 -13.42
C THR A 440 -2.28 41.59 -14.71
N THR A 441 -3.54 41.16 -14.76
CA THR A 441 -4.17 40.59 -15.96
C THR A 441 -4.85 41.68 -16.79
N SER A 442 -5.22 41.36 -18.02
CA SER A 442 -5.97 42.24 -18.91
C SER A 442 -7.45 41.87 -18.97
N SER A 443 -8.31 42.87 -19.15
CA SER A 443 -9.73 42.61 -19.41
C SER A 443 -9.89 42.20 -20.86
N TRP A 444 -10.88 41.35 -21.15
CA TRP A 444 -11.22 40.96 -22.51
C TRP A 444 -12.73 40.87 -22.71
N GLY A 445 -13.15 41.00 -23.97
CA GLY A 445 -14.55 40.81 -24.37
C GLY A 445 -14.92 39.33 -24.49
N SER A 446 -15.88 39.05 -25.38
CA SER A 446 -16.36 37.70 -25.62
C SER A 446 -15.24 36.77 -26.12
N TRP A 447 -15.11 35.59 -25.50
CA TRP A 447 -14.12 34.58 -25.90
C TRP A 447 -14.67 33.16 -25.70
N PRO A 448 -14.46 32.23 -26.66
CA PRO A 448 -15.20 30.96 -26.74
C PRO A 448 -14.80 29.87 -25.73
N GLY A 449 -13.69 29.99 -25.00
CA GLY A 449 -13.28 28.98 -24.03
C GLY A 449 -12.44 29.53 -22.88
N SER A 450 -12.53 28.90 -21.73
CA SER A 450 -11.86 29.35 -20.51
C SER A 450 -11.19 28.20 -19.76
N PHE A 451 -10.36 28.55 -18.79
CA PHE A 451 -9.97 27.64 -17.72
C PHE A 451 -10.03 28.32 -16.35
N SER A 452 -10.18 27.49 -15.31
CA SER A 452 -9.94 27.86 -13.92
C SER A 452 -8.78 27.05 -13.36
N ILE A 453 -8.11 27.58 -12.33
CA ILE A 453 -6.94 26.93 -11.71
C ILE A 453 -7.27 26.46 -10.31
N GLY A 454 -6.89 25.22 -10.00
CA GLY A 454 -6.93 24.65 -8.65
C GLY A 454 -5.56 24.17 -8.18
N ALA A 455 -5.43 24.01 -6.87
CA ALA A 455 -4.29 23.31 -6.27
C ALA A 455 -4.26 21.84 -6.74
N TRP A 456 -3.04 21.29 -6.80
CA TRP A 456 -2.79 19.90 -7.22
C TRP A 456 -3.18 18.90 -6.14
#